data_AF-A0A4R6C701-F1
#
_entry.id   AF-A0A4R6C701-F1
#
_cell.length_a   1.000
_cell.length_b   1.000
_cell.length_c   1.000
_cell.angle_alpha   90.00
_cell.angle_beta   90.00
_cell.angle_gamma   90.00
#
_symmetry.space_group_name_H-M   'P 1'
#
loop_
_entity.id
_entity.type
_entity.pdbx_description
1 polymer ?
#
loop_
_entity_poly.entity_id
_entity_poly.type
_entity_poly.pdbx_seq_one_letter_code
_entity_poly.pdbx_strand_id
1 'polypeptide(L)'
;MCADQDYWTQYFIALLPGSLKDKYTSFYAAHTKDEMLAILGHELAHHIDLFLAEFDEEHPTCEDMWFEEGMATYLPRKFFFDEQLFDDIYHLEKPLYEYYLNAFGDLPLEHFTYDIYSHPKEYIMFHYWMSFVKITQFVRRVDGDVSRLFKLYHDWDTEGKKVSLSHYFETHI
;
A
#
# COMPACT_ATOMS: atom_id res chain seq x y z
N MET A 1 6.32 -7.82 -15.12
CA MET A 1 6.92 -8.34 -13.87
C MET A 1 8.19 -9.14 -14.18
N CYS A 2 9.28 -8.93 -13.44
CA CYS A 2 10.50 -9.75 -13.51
C CYS A 2 10.32 -11.01 -12.66
N ALA A 3 10.69 -12.20 -13.16
CA ALA A 3 10.58 -13.47 -12.41
C ALA A 3 11.87 -13.87 -11.69
N ASP A 4 12.89 -13.00 -11.68
CA ASP A 4 14.19 -13.25 -11.06
C ASP A 4 14.16 -12.90 -9.57
N GLN A 5 14.32 -13.92 -8.72
CA GLN A 5 14.34 -13.75 -7.27
C GLN A 5 15.54 -12.91 -6.81
N ASP A 6 16.73 -13.10 -7.39
CA ASP A 6 17.94 -12.40 -6.95
C ASP A 6 17.83 -10.90 -7.23
N TYR A 7 17.22 -10.55 -8.37
CA TYR A 7 16.88 -9.17 -8.68
C TYR A 7 15.96 -8.56 -7.61
N TRP A 8 14.87 -9.24 -7.24
CA TRP A 8 13.93 -8.73 -6.25
C TRP A 8 14.54 -8.63 -4.85
N THR A 9 15.33 -9.63 -4.42
CA THR A 9 16.05 -9.57 -3.15
C THR A 9 16.97 -8.35 -3.10
N GLN A 10 17.73 -8.09 -4.17
CA GLN A 10 18.61 -6.92 -4.27
C GLN A 10 17.80 -5.62 -4.30
N TYR A 11 16.67 -5.60 -5.01
CA TYR A 11 15.78 -4.43 -5.08
C TYR A 11 15.26 -4.04 -3.70
N PHE A 12 14.69 -5.00 -2.95
CA PHE A 12 14.16 -4.74 -1.60
C PHE A 12 15.24 -4.34 -0.60
N ILE A 13 16.39 -5.01 -0.62
CA ILE A 13 17.52 -4.64 0.25
C ILE A 13 18.05 -3.23 -0.09
N ALA A 14 18.02 -2.83 -1.36
CA ALA A 14 18.47 -1.51 -1.78
C ALA A 14 17.52 -0.38 -1.34
N LEU A 15 16.26 -0.69 -1.01
CA LEU A 15 15.29 0.27 -0.46
C LEU A 15 15.49 0.51 1.05
N LEU A 16 16.22 -0.37 1.74
CA LEU A 16 16.48 -0.23 3.17
C LEU A 16 17.45 0.93 3.44
N PRO A 17 17.05 1.93 4.24
CA PRO A 17 17.98 2.93 4.71
C PRO A 17 19.03 2.30 5.63
N GLY A 18 20.20 2.93 5.73
CA GLY A 18 21.33 2.39 6.49
C GLY A 18 20.99 2.00 7.94
N SER A 19 20.12 2.77 8.60
CA SER A 19 19.66 2.51 9.98
C SER A 19 18.76 1.28 10.14
N LEU A 20 18.16 0.78 9.06
CA LEU A 20 17.25 -0.37 9.06
C LEU A 20 17.85 -1.61 8.38
N LYS A 21 19.02 -1.47 7.75
CA LYS A 21 19.62 -2.51 6.92
C LYS A 21 19.95 -3.77 7.72
N ASP A 22 20.60 -3.62 8.86
CA ASP A 22 20.96 -4.76 9.73
C ASP A 22 19.74 -5.49 10.28
N LYS A 23 18.62 -4.77 10.46
CA LYS A 23 17.39 -5.31 11.02
C LYS A 23 16.59 -6.15 10.01
N TYR A 24 16.53 -5.72 8.75
CA TYR A 24 15.58 -6.27 7.78
C TYR A 24 16.21 -6.95 6.55
N THR A 25 17.54 -6.91 6.40
CA THR A 25 18.20 -7.61 5.27
C THR A 25 17.90 -9.11 5.29
N SER A 26 17.96 -9.76 6.45
CA SER A 26 17.66 -11.19 6.57
C SER A 26 16.19 -11.50 6.31
N PHE A 27 15.29 -10.57 6.66
CA PHE A 27 13.86 -10.73 6.37
C PHE A 27 13.62 -10.78 4.86
N TYR A 28 14.09 -9.78 4.11
CA TYR A 28 13.91 -9.79 2.66
C TYR A 28 14.62 -10.97 1.99
N ALA A 29 15.81 -11.36 2.45
CA ALA A 29 16.48 -12.55 1.93
C ALA A 29 15.66 -13.84 2.11
N ALA A 30 14.95 -13.97 3.24
CA ALA A 30 14.10 -15.13 3.52
C ALA A 30 12.74 -15.08 2.79
N HIS A 31 12.13 -13.90 2.68
CA HIS A 31 10.74 -13.70 2.25
C HIS A 31 10.58 -13.07 0.86
N THR A 32 11.64 -12.99 0.05
CA THR A 32 11.53 -12.40 -1.31
C THR A 32 10.46 -13.10 -2.16
N LYS A 33 10.34 -14.42 -2.07
CA LYS A 33 9.31 -15.16 -2.83
C LYS A 33 7.90 -14.82 -2.36
N ASP A 34 7.72 -14.59 -1.06
CA ASP A 34 6.45 -14.18 -0.49
C ASP A 34 6.08 -12.79 -1.04
N GLU A 35 6.99 -11.83 -1.01
CA GLU A 35 6.77 -10.50 -1.62
C GLU A 35 6.49 -10.57 -3.13
N MET A 36 7.20 -11.43 -3.87
CA MET A 36 6.90 -11.64 -5.31
C MET A 36 5.49 -12.20 -5.53
N LEU A 37 5.02 -13.13 -4.68
CA LEU A 37 3.66 -13.64 -4.72
C LEU A 37 2.65 -12.54 -4.37
N ALA A 38 2.95 -11.68 -3.39
CA ALA A 38 2.11 -10.53 -3.06
C ALA A 38 2.03 -9.53 -4.22
N ILE A 39 3.13 -9.26 -4.93
CA ILE A 39 3.13 -8.40 -6.13
C ILE A 39 2.26 -9.02 -7.24
N LEU A 40 2.33 -10.34 -7.46
CA LEU A 40 1.41 -11.01 -8.39
C LEU A 40 -0.06 -10.83 -7.97
N GLY A 41 -0.35 -11.04 -6.69
CA GLY A 41 -1.71 -10.84 -6.18
C GLY A 41 -2.17 -9.38 -6.25
N HIS A 42 -1.24 -8.42 -6.13
CA HIS A 42 -1.53 -6.99 -6.21
C HIS A 42 -2.06 -6.62 -7.60
N GLU A 43 -1.36 -7.04 -8.66
CA GLU A 43 -1.83 -6.84 -10.04
C GLU A 43 -3.18 -7.54 -10.29
N LEU A 44 -3.42 -8.69 -9.66
CA LEU A 44 -4.71 -9.37 -9.74
C LEU A 44 -5.82 -8.63 -8.97
N ALA A 45 -5.48 -7.96 -7.86
CA ALA A 45 -6.44 -7.25 -7.02
C ALA A 45 -7.03 -6.04 -7.74
N HIS A 46 -6.27 -5.37 -8.61
CA HIS A 46 -6.77 -4.29 -9.46
C HIS A 46 -7.97 -4.70 -10.33
N HIS A 47 -8.15 -6.00 -10.62
CA HIS A 47 -9.33 -6.51 -11.34
C HIS A 47 -10.59 -6.71 -10.48
N ILE A 48 -10.57 -6.34 -9.20
CA ILE A 48 -11.74 -6.43 -8.30
C ILE A 48 -12.73 -5.31 -8.64
N ASP A 49 -14.00 -5.68 -8.86
CA ASP A 49 -15.12 -4.79 -9.19
C ASP A 49 -15.63 -3.96 -7.99
N LEU A 50 -14.72 -3.51 -7.14
CA LEU A 50 -14.97 -2.66 -5.97
C LEU A 50 -14.13 -1.36 -6.00
N PHE A 51 -13.22 -1.22 -6.95
CA PHE A 51 -12.51 0.05 -7.18
C PHE A 51 -13.35 0.94 -8.11
N LEU A 52 -13.31 2.26 -7.88
CA LEU A 52 -14.14 3.21 -8.64
C LEU A 52 -13.57 3.52 -10.02
N ALA A 53 -12.23 3.51 -10.16
CA ALA A 53 -11.58 3.79 -11.42
C ALA A 53 -11.74 2.61 -12.39
N GLU A 54 -12.24 2.87 -13.60
CA GLU A 54 -12.16 1.90 -14.69
C GLU A 54 -10.76 1.95 -15.34
N PHE A 55 -10.20 0.79 -15.69
CA PHE A 55 -8.87 0.63 -16.32
C PHE A 55 -8.61 1.51 -17.55
N ASP A 56 -9.67 1.92 -18.27
CA ASP A 56 -9.62 2.66 -19.53
C ASP A 56 -10.07 4.13 -19.41
N GLU A 57 -10.14 4.69 -18.20
CA GLU A 57 -10.45 6.11 -18.04
C GLU A 57 -9.37 7.00 -18.67
N GLU A 58 -9.76 7.91 -19.56
CA GLU A 58 -8.85 8.90 -20.18
C GLU A 58 -8.26 9.88 -19.14
N HIS A 59 -8.95 10.04 -18.00
CA HIS A 59 -8.59 10.95 -16.91
C HIS A 59 -8.82 10.28 -15.54
N PRO A 60 -7.98 9.29 -15.18
CA PRO A 60 -8.12 8.61 -13.90
C PRO A 60 -7.98 9.64 -12.76
N THR A 61 -8.94 9.65 -11.84
CA THR A 61 -8.84 10.48 -10.65
C THR A 61 -7.73 9.95 -9.74
N CYS A 62 -7.00 10.83 -9.07
CA CYS A 62 -5.93 10.43 -8.15
C CYS A 62 -6.35 10.55 -6.66
N GLU A 63 -7.59 10.94 -6.39
CA GLU A 63 -8.07 11.20 -5.01
C GLU A 63 -8.15 9.93 -4.15
N ASP A 64 -8.25 8.78 -4.79
CA ASP A 64 -8.39 7.45 -4.19
C ASP A 64 -7.27 6.48 -4.57
N MET A 65 -6.26 6.92 -5.33
CA MET A 65 -5.16 6.05 -5.78
C MET A 65 -4.42 5.41 -4.59
N TRP A 66 -4.28 6.14 -3.48
CA TRP A 66 -3.69 5.58 -2.26
C TRP A 66 -4.54 4.43 -1.66
N PHE A 67 -5.86 4.51 -1.81
CA PHE A 67 -6.78 3.50 -1.32
C PHE A 67 -6.72 2.27 -2.21
N GLU A 68 -6.78 2.45 -3.53
CA GLU A 68 -6.67 1.36 -4.50
C GLU A 68 -5.35 0.61 -4.35
N GLU A 69 -4.22 1.32 -4.45
CA GLU A 69 -2.89 0.73 -4.32
C GLU A 69 -2.68 0.11 -2.92
N GLY A 70 -3.18 0.76 -1.86
CA GLY A 70 -3.10 0.26 -0.50
C GLY A 70 -3.92 -1.02 -0.28
N MET A 71 -5.13 -1.10 -0.84
CA MET A 71 -5.99 -2.28 -0.80
C MET A 71 -5.41 -3.40 -1.67
N ALA A 72 -4.90 -3.08 -2.85
CA ALA A 72 -4.21 -4.02 -3.73
C ALA A 72 -2.93 -4.57 -3.09
N THR A 73 -2.23 -3.81 -2.23
CA THR A 73 -1.14 -4.35 -1.40
C THR A 73 -1.66 -5.16 -0.20
N TYR A 74 -2.74 -4.72 0.45
CA TYR A 74 -3.27 -5.36 1.66
C TYR A 74 -3.91 -6.73 1.38
N LEU A 75 -4.78 -6.83 0.37
CA LEU A 75 -5.61 -8.02 0.11
C LEU A 75 -4.76 -9.27 -0.16
N PRO A 76 -3.79 -9.28 -1.09
CA PRO A 76 -2.98 -10.46 -1.36
C PRO A 76 -2.23 -10.94 -0.13
N ARG A 77 -1.65 -10.02 0.64
CA ARG A 77 -0.93 -10.35 1.87
C ARG A 77 -1.87 -10.98 2.90
N LYS A 78 -3.10 -10.46 3.02
CA LYS A 78 -4.11 -11.01 3.93
C LYS A 78 -4.59 -12.41 3.53
N PHE A 79 -4.65 -12.71 2.23
CA PHE A 79 -5.10 -14.01 1.73
C PHE A 79 -3.99 -15.07 1.61
N PHE A 80 -2.77 -14.66 1.26
CA PHE A 80 -1.68 -15.59 0.98
C PHE A 80 -0.81 -15.90 2.20
N PHE A 81 -0.71 -14.97 3.15
CA PHE A 81 0.20 -15.11 4.29
C PHE A 81 -0.54 -15.52 5.55
N ASP A 82 0.19 -16.16 6.47
CA ASP A 82 -0.29 -16.32 7.83
C ASP A 82 -0.25 -14.99 8.60
N GLU A 83 -0.87 -14.97 9.76
CA GLU A 83 -0.97 -13.77 10.60
C GLU A 83 0.41 -13.26 11.05
N GLN A 84 1.34 -14.17 11.33
CA GLN A 84 2.68 -13.81 11.78
C GLN A 84 3.46 -13.09 10.69
N LEU A 85 3.50 -13.65 9.47
CA LEU A 85 4.18 -13.02 8.34
C LEU A 85 3.53 -11.69 7.96
N PHE A 86 2.19 -11.62 7.96
CA PHE A 86 1.48 -10.37 7.72
C PHE A 86 1.87 -9.29 8.73
N ASP A 87 1.91 -9.62 10.02
CA ASP A 87 2.29 -8.69 11.07
C ASP A 87 3.77 -8.32 11.01
N ASP A 88 4.67 -9.26 10.69
CA ASP A 88 6.09 -8.98 10.50
C ASP A 88 6.32 -7.97 9.35
N ILE A 89 5.61 -8.12 8.23
CA ILE A 89 5.64 -7.16 7.12
C ILE A 89 5.11 -5.80 7.57
N TYR A 90 3.98 -5.74 8.28
CA TYR A 90 3.47 -4.48 8.84
C TYR A 90 4.48 -3.80 9.76
N HIS A 91 5.16 -4.57 10.61
CA HIS A 91 6.20 -4.08 11.52
C HIS A 91 7.55 -3.79 10.84
N LEU A 92 7.74 -4.20 9.60
CA LEU A 92 8.86 -3.83 8.75
C LEU A 92 8.57 -2.53 7.99
N GLU A 93 7.41 -2.47 7.32
CA GLU A 93 7.06 -1.36 6.43
C GLU A 93 6.64 -0.10 7.18
N LYS A 94 6.06 -0.23 8.38
CA LYS A 94 5.77 0.94 9.23
C LYS A 94 7.04 1.75 9.56
N PRO A 95 8.14 1.14 10.05
CA PRO A 95 9.41 1.86 10.22
C PRO A 95 10.03 2.41 8.92
N LEU A 96 9.84 1.75 7.77
CA LEU A 96 10.29 2.29 6.48
C LEU A 96 9.53 3.56 6.12
N TYR A 97 8.20 3.50 6.20
CA TYR A 97 7.34 4.65 6.04
C TYR A 97 7.74 5.78 7.00
N GLU A 98 7.91 5.52 8.30
CA GLU A 98 8.29 6.53 9.30
C GLU A 98 9.68 7.14 9.02
N TYR A 99 10.63 6.35 8.54
CA TYR A 99 11.94 6.85 8.13
C TYR A 99 11.81 7.83 6.96
N TYR A 100 11.12 7.42 5.89
CA TYR A 100 11.00 8.23 4.69
C TYR A 100 10.02 9.41 4.84
N LEU A 101 9.05 9.33 5.77
CA LEU A 101 8.23 10.47 6.18
C LEU A 101 9.10 11.61 6.70
N ASN A 102 10.13 11.30 7.50
CA ASN A 102 11.08 12.31 7.96
C ASN A 102 11.98 12.85 6.84
N ALA A 103 12.22 12.06 5.79
CA ALA A 103 13.07 12.44 4.67
C ALA A 103 12.33 13.27 3.60
N PHE A 104 11.06 12.96 3.35
CA PHE A 104 10.25 13.56 2.28
C PHE A 104 9.21 14.57 2.80
N GLY A 105 8.93 14.56 4.11
CA GLY A 105 7.95 15.45 4.75
C GLY A 105 6.61 14.79 5.03
N ASP A 106 5.77 15.48 5.80
CA ASP A 106 4.41 15.03 6.13
C ASP A 106 3.47 15.27 4.93
N LEU A 107 3.34 14.25 4.09
CA LEU A 107 2.49 14.28 2.91
C LEU A 107 1.13 13.63 3.23
N PRO A 108 0.00 14.22 2.80
CA PRO A 108 -1.30 13.58 2.95
C PRO A 108 -1.37 12.34 2.06
N LEU A 109 -2.29 11.42 2.38
CA LEU A 109 -2.50 10.20 1.60
C LEU A 109 -2.81 10.50 0.12
N GLU A 110 -3.57 11.56 -0.12
CA GLU A 110 -3.98 12.05 -1.44
C GLU A 110 -2.82 12.59 -2.29
N HIS A 111 -1.59 12.69 -1.76
CA HIS A 111 -0.42 12.97 -2.57
C HIS A 111 0.07 11.76 -3.39
N PHE A 112 -0.48 10.56 -3.15
CA PHE A 112 -0.24 9.44 -4.05
C PHE A 112 -0.95 9.72 -5.38
N THR A 113 -0.18 10.21 -6.35
CA THR A 113 -0.64 10.57 -7.70
C THR A 113 0.32 10.01 -8.76
N TYR A 114 -0.02 10.05 -10.05
CA TYR A 114 0.87 9.55 -11.09
C TYR A 114 2.24 10.28 -11.16
N ASP A 115 2.32 11.50 -10.63
CA ASP A 115 3.57 12.28 -10.61
C ASP A 115 4.67 11.61 -9.78
N ILE A 116 4.32 10.73 -8.83
CA ILE A 116 5.32 10.03 -8.01
C ILE A 116 6.24 9.15 -8.88
N TYR A 117 5.77 8.67 -10.03
CA TYR A 117 6.56 7.80 -10.92
C TYR A 117 7.70 8.54 -11.63
N SER A 118 7.72 9.87 -11.56
CA SER A 118 8.87 10.69 -12.01
C SER A 118 9.99 10.82 -10.97
N HIS A 119 9.79 10.29 -9.76
CA HIS A 119 10.70 10.40 -8.62
C HIS A 119 11.51 9.11 -8.37
N PRO A 120 12.55 9.13 -7.50
CA PRO A 120 13.31 7.94 -7.15
C PRO A 120 12.43 6.82 -6.56
N LYS A 121 12.87 5.57 -6.70
CA LYS A 121 12.15 4.37 -6.23
C LYS A 121 11.78 4.44 -4.74
N GLU A 122 12.60 5.05 -3.90
CA GLU A 122 12.34 5.21 -2.47
C GLU A 122 11.13 6.11 -2.22
N TYR A 123 10.96 7.15 -3.04
CA TYR A 123 9.79 8.03 -3.00
C TYR A 123 8.53 7.31 -3.49
N ILE A 124 8.65 6.53 -4.57
CA ILE A 124 7.55 5.69 -5.05
C ILE A 124 7.10 4.72 -3.95
N MET A 125 8.04 3.94 -3.42
CA MET A 125 7.76 2.94 -2.39
C MET A 125 7.27 3.55 -1.08
N PHE A 126 7.67 4.78 -0.75
CA PHE A 126 7.14 5.52 0.40
C PHE A 126 5.61 5.66 0.32
N HIS A 127 5.06 5.99 -0.85
CA HIS A 127 3.61 6.07 -1.03
C HIS A 127 2.92 4.71 -0.87
N TYR A 128 3.49 3.64 -1.42
CA TYR A 128 2.99 2.27 -1.23
C TYR A 128 2.99 1.84 0.25
N TRP A 129 4.10 2.04 0.96
CA TRP A 129 4.21 1.69 2.39
C TRP A 129 3.24 2.52 3.23
N MET A 130 3.14 3.83 2.96
CA MET A 130 2.19 4.71 3.64
C MET A 130 0.75 4.21 3.45
N SER A 131 0.35 3.92 2.22
CA SER A 131 -0.97 3.38 1.89
C SER A 131 -1.24 2.06 2.57
N PHE A 132 -0.35 1.08 2.45
CA PHE A 132 -0.51 -0.23 3.09
C PHE A 132 -0.66 -0.12 4.62
N VAL A 133 0.19 0.69 5.26
CA VAL A 133 0.12 0.91 6.72
C VAL A 133 -1.20 1.55 7.12
N LYS A 134 -1.67 2.56 6.38
CA LYS A 134 -2.91 3.26 6.66
C LYS A 134 -4.15 2.41 6.41
N ILE A 135 -4.19 1.66 5.30
CA ILE A 135 -5.25 0.67 5.04
C ILE A 135 -5.29 -0.37 6.14
N THR A 136 -4.15 -0.93 6.54
CA THR A 136 -4.10 -1.91 7.64
C THR A 136 -4.68 -1.34 8.93
N GLN A 137 -4.43 -0.05 9.23
CA GLN A 137 -5.02 0.64 10.38
C GLN A 137 -6.53 0.82 10.25
N PHE A 138 -7.02 1.25 9.09
CA PHE A 138 -8.47 1.41 8.85
C PHE A 138 -9.21 0.08 8.91
N VAL A 139 -8.67 -0.97 8.27
CA VAL A 139 -9.26 -2.32 8.32
C VAL A 139 -9.33 -2.84 9.76
N ARG A 140 -8.29 -2.62 10.57
CA ARG A 140 -8.31 -2.97 12.01
C ARG A 140 -9.38 -2.21 12.80
N ARG A 141 -9.66 -0.95 12.46
CA ARG A 141 -10.71 -0.14 13.12
C ARG A 141 -12.13 -0.53 12.72
N VAL A 142 -12.30 -1.24 11.60
CA VAL A 142 -13.57 -1.89 11.21
C VAL A 142 -13.59 -3.38 11.57
N ASP A 143 -12.86 -3.80 12.61
CA ASP A 143 -12.80 -5.17 13.12
C ASP A 143 -12.38 -6.22 12.07
N GLY A 144 -11.60 -5.81 11.07
CA GLY A 144 -11.17 -6.66 9.96
C GLY A 144 -12.20 -6.81 8.83
N ASP A 145 -13.37 -6.15 8.91
CA ASP A 145 -14.39 -6.20 7.88
C ASP A 145 -14.04 -5.30 6.68
N VAL A 146 -13.31 -5.88 5.74
CA VAL A 146 -12.93 -5.23 4.48
C VAL A 146 -14.15 -4.76 3.68
N SER A 147 -15.27 -5.49 3.72
CA SER A 147 -16.49 -5.11 2.99
C SER A 147 -17.06 -3.80 3.54
N ARG A 148 -16.99 -3.60 4.86
CA ARG A 148 -17.38 -2.32 5.49
C ARG A 148 -16.51 -1.17 5.00
N LEU A 149 -15.20 -1.38 4.82
CA LEU A 149 -14.30 -0.35 4.33
C LEU A 149 -14.60 0.04 2.87
N PHE A 150 -14.81 -0.95 1.98
CA PHE A 150 -15.25 -0.69 0.61
C PHE A 150 -16.61 0.00 0.55
N LYS A 151 -17.55 -0.36 1.44
CA LYS A 151 -18.83 0.33 1.52
C LYS A 151 -18.64 1.82 1.82
N LEU A 152 -17.79 2.18 2.79
CA LEU A 152 -17.49 3.58 3.10
C LEU A 152 -16.84 4.30 1.92
N TYR A 153 -15.97 3.63 1.18
CA TYR A 153 -15.35 4.17 -0.04
C TYR A 153 -16.39 4.48 -1.13
N HIS A 154 -17.34 3.58 -1.38
CA HIS A 154 -18.43 3.85 -2.33
C HIS A 154 -19.44 4.90 -1.83
N ASP A 155 -19.72 4.93 -0.52
CA ASP A 155 -20.56 5.97 0.07
C ASP A 155 -19.93 7.35 -0.12
N TRP A 156 -18.61 7.49 0.09
CA TRP A 156 -17.87 8.73 -0.14
C TRP A 156 -18.02 9.28 -1.57
N ASP A 157 -17.93 8.40 -2.56
CA ASP A 157 -18.15 8.74 -3.98
C ASP A 157 -19.60 9.15 -4.25
N THR A 158 -20.56 8.33 -3.78
CA THR A 158 -22.01 8.57 -3.95
C THR A 158 -22.46 9.87 -3.29
N GLU A 159 -21.83 10.25 -2.17
CA GLU A 159 -22.08 11.51 -1.46
C GLU A 159 -21.44 12.73 -2.13
N GLY A 160 -20.67 12.53 -3.20
CA GLY A 160 -20.09 13.55 -4.06
C GLY A 160 -18.71 14.04 -3.62
N LYS A 161 -17.90 13.19 -2.97
CA LYS A 161 -16.49 13.45 -2.62
C LYS A 161 -16.25 14.82 -1.94
N LYS A 162 -17.13 15.19 -0.99
CA LYS A 162 -17.15 16.54 -0.36
C LYS A 162 -15.89 16.88 0.45
N VAL A 163 -15.16 15.86 0.87
CA VAL A 163 -13.93 15.89 1.66
C VAL A 163 -12.98 14.83 1.10
N SER A 164 -11.70 14.86 1.46
CA SER A 164 -10.76 13.82 1.04
C SER A 164 -11.18 12.44 1.58
N LEU A 165 -10.85 11.37 0.86
CA LEU A 165 -11.21 10.01 1.27
C LEU A 165 -10.61 9.65 2.64
N SER A 166 -9.36 10.07 2.92
CA SER A 166 -8.75 9.86 4.23
C SER A 166 -9.56 10.55 5.35
N HIS A 167 -10.00 11.79 5.14
CA HIS A 167 -10.84 12.51 6.11
C HIS A 167 -12.21 11.85 6.28
N TYR A 168 -12.79 11.36 5.19
CA TYR A 168 -14.05 10.62 5.23
C TYR A 168 -13.92 9.36 6.11
N PHE A 169 -12.87 8.56 5.92
CA PHE A 169 -12.62 7.40 6.78
C PHE A 169 -12.39 7.76 8.25
N GLU A 170 -11.60 8.80 8.52
CA GLU A 170 -11.34 9.22 9.91
C GLU A 170 -12.62 9.62 10.67
N THR A 171 -13.66 10.06 9.96
CA THR A 171 -14.92 10.53 10.55
C THR A 171 -16.02 9.45 10.59
N HIS A 172 -15.90 8.36 9.84
CA HIS A 172 -16.95 7.33 9.70
C HIS A 172 -16.56 5.94 10.23
N ILE A 173 -15.30 5.75 10.64
CA ILE A 173 -14.78 4.53 11.26
C ILE A 173 -14.63 4.71 12.76
#